data_AF-A0A8T4QRN3-F1
#
_entry.id   AF-A0A8T4QRN3-F1
#
_cell.length_a   1.000
_cell.length_b   1.000
_cell.length_c   1.000
_cell.angle_alpha   90.00
_cell.angle_beta   90.00
_cell.angle_gamma   90.00
#
_symmetry.space_group_name_H-M   'P 1'
#
loop_
_entity.id
_entity.type
_entity.pdbx_description
1 polymer ?
#
loop_
_entity_poly.entity_id
_entity_poly.type
_entity_poly.pdbx_seq_one_letter_code
_entity_poly.pdbx_strand_id
1 'polypeptide(L)'
;MTSPPPIHPHHSLRFYIIMSTIVIAGIFFLLVMNNKGDFSLTSAIVKTIGQNNETAKSVSGEEDLPGKDFADFPLEENELTLREEEERTSRNSNEDSSSPQGSKSKTTRTKTLPRHEMDITLTSDQIPDFQEEAHFSDLTLRFTDLITTIRINKDRLELNDQESTTKTIHIKEGIGKINFDKEGIFLDLTVSRFELNDVAIAAKGEIKITFEGPQDYTHLLINNLKAESFDTMGSGELQVDQRLTYKLVDDLTTVDYFAGSVTIDRETDLLKPITTFQGRARGIGISGDLLDIDLR
;
A
#
# COMPACT_ATOMS: atom_id res chain seq x y z
N MET A 1 70.04 -17.62 0.53
CA MET A 1 68.92 -17.00 -0.21
C MET A 1 68.16 -16.13 0.78
N THR A 2 68.23 -14.81 0.62
CA THR A 2 67.66 -13.80 1.53
C THR A 2 66.20 -13.48 1.17
N SER A 3 65.41 -13.25 2.21
CA SER A 3 63.94 -13.14 2.33
C SER A 3 63.27 -11.91 1.66
N PRO A 4 61.94 -11.90 1.44
CA PRO A 4 61.18 -10.66 1.30
C PRO A 4 60.62 -10.17 2.67
N PRO A 5 60.49 -8.85 2.88
CA PRO A 5 60.08 -8.27 4.17
C PRO A 5 58.56 -8.23 4.35
N PRO A 6 58.06 -8.14 5.59
CA PRO A 6 56.63 -7.97 5.88
C PRO A 6 56.17 -6.54 5.54
N ILE A 7 55.06 -6.44 4.81
CA ILE A 7 54.39 -5.18 4.48
C ILE A 7 53.59 -4.72 5.71
N HIS A 8 53.97 -3.58 6.29
CA HIS A 8 53.25 -2.97 7.41
C HIS A 8 52.10 -2.07 6.90
N PRO A 9 50.86 -2.20 7.43
CA PRO A 9 49.71 -1.42 6.99
C PRO A 9 49.62 -0.12 7.79
N HIS A 10 50.53 0.82 7.56
CA HIS A 10 50.54 2.11 8.29
C HIS A 10 49.94 3.28 7.50
N HIS A 11 49.54 3.07 6.25
CA HIS A 11 49.16 4.14 5.32
C HIS A 11 47.65 4.46 5.27
N SER A 12 46.78 3.51 5.63
CA SER A 12 45.32 3.70 5.61
C SER A 12 44.80 4.54 6.78
N LEU A 13 45.42 4.44 7.96
CA LEU A 13 44.97 5.14 9.16
C LEU A 13 45.08 6.67 9.02
N ARG A 14 46.16 7.16 8.39
CA ARG A 14 46.33 8.60 8.12
C ARG A 14 45.32 9.10 7.09
N PHE A 15 44.97 8.27 6.11
CA PHE A 15 43.96 8.60 5.10
C PHE A 15 42.56 8.76 5.72
N TYR A 16 42.15 7.84 6.60
CA TYR A 16 40.86 7.94 7.28
C TYR A 16 40.75 9.14 8.22
N ILE A 17 41.84 9.50 8.92
CA ILE A 17 41.87 10.70 9.76
C ILE A 17 41.71 11.96 8.91
N ILE A 18 42.37 12.03 7.75
CA ILE A 18 42.24 13.18 6.85
C ILE A 18 40.80 13.25 6.29
N MET A 19 40.24 12.12 5.84
CA MET A 19 38.88 12.09 5.31
C MET A 19 37.83 12.46 6.36
N SER A 20 37.94 11.97 7.60
CA SER A 20 36.99 12.32 8.66
C SER A 20 37.08 13.80 9.03
N THR A 21 38.27 14.38 9.07
CA THR A 21 38.43 15.83 9.36
C THR A 21 37.82 16.71 8.26
N ILE A 22 37.91 16.29 6.99
CA ILE A 22 37.28 17.01 5.87
C ILE A 22 35.75 16.94 5.98
N VAL A 23 35.19 15.76 6.28
CA VAL A 23 33.74 15.57 6.44
C VAL A 23 33.21 16.40 7.61
N ILE A 24 33.90 16.36 8.76
CA ILE A 24 33.51 17.13 9.96
C ILE A 24 33.60 18.64 9.68
N ALA A 25 34.65 19.10 8.99
CA ALA A 25 34.78 20.50 8.60
C ALA A 25 33.68 20.94 7.62
N GLY A 26 33.29 20.07 6.67
CA GLY A 26 32.18 20.33 5.75
C GLY A 26 30.83 20.47 6.46
N ILE A 27 30.54 19.57 7.40
CA ILE A 27 29.31 19.65 8.23
C ILE A 27 29.33 20.92 9.08
N PHE A 28 30.45 21.25 9.71
CA PHE A 28 30.58 22.46 10.51
C PHE A 28 30.41 23.73 9.65
N PHE A 29 30.96 23.74 8.44
CA PHE A 29 30.80 24.84 7.50
C PHE A 29 29.34 25.01 7.06
N LEU A 30 28.62 23.90 6.81
CA LEU A 30 27.19 23.93 6.52
C LEU A 30 26.38 24.49 7.70
N LEU A 31 26.69 24.08 8.93
CA LEU A 31 26.04 24.61 10.14
C LEU A 31 26.31 26.11 10.33
N VAL A 32 27.53 26.59 10.05
CA VAL A 32 27.88 28.01 10.16
C VAL A 32 27.29 28.85 9.04
N MET A 33 27.21 28.32 7.81
CA MET A 33 26.54 29.00 6.69
C MET A 33 25.02 29.05 6.85
N ASN A 34 24.42 28.10 7.56
CA ASN A 34 22.99 28.09 7.83
C ASN A 34 22.56 29.06 8.95
N ASN A 35 23.48 29.87 9.48
CA ASN A 35 23.21 30.82 10.56
C ASN A 35 22.57 32.15 10.06
N LYS A 36 21.89 32.12 8.91
CA LYS A 36 21.07 33.21 8.37
C LYS A 36 19.77 32.65 7.80
N GLY A 37 18.86 32.22 8.68
CA GLY A 37 17.50 31.87 8.31
C GLY A 37 16.86 30.84 9.24
N ASP A 38 16.29 31.35 10.34
CA ASP A 38 15.21 30.75 11.16
C ASP A 38 15.41 29.34 11.72
N PHE A 39 16.22 29.26 12.78
CA PHE A 39 16.12 28.20 13.79
C PHE A 39 15.21 28.71 14.92
N SER A 40 13.91 28.38 14.89
CA SER A 40 12.96 28.71 15.97
C SER A 40 12.81 27.53 16.92
N LEU A 41 13.41 27.64 18.11
CA LEU A 41 13.19 26.76 19.25
C LEU A 41 11.87 27.15 19.93
N THR A 42 10.79 26.42 19.67
CA THR A 42 9.57 26.53 20.49
C THR A 42 9.22 25.17 21.09
N SER A 43 9.46 25.07 22.41
CA SER A 43 9.10 23.95 23.27
C SER A 43 7.58 23.95 23.54
N ALA A 44 6.91 22.87 23.16
CA ALA A 44 5.61 22.54 23.72
C ALA A 44 5.81 21.60 24.90
N ILE A 45 5.53 22.09 26.12
CA ILE A 45 5.47 21.25 27.32
C ILE A 45 4.10 20.59 27.36
N VAL A 46 4.05 19.27 27.17
CA VAL A 46 2.83 18.48 27.39
C VAL A 46 2.77 18.10 28.87
N LYS A 47 1.71 18.54 29.54
CA LYS A 47 1.38 18.20 30.92
C LYS A 47 0.83 16.77 30.95
N THR A 48 1.58 15.84 31.53
CA THR A 48 1.11 14.49 31.87
C THR A 48 -0.12 14.60 32.79
N ILE A 49 -1.29 14.21 32.31
CA ILE A 49 -2.48 14.01 33.16
C ILE A 49 -2.44 12.56 33.63
N GLY A 50 -2.10 12.40 34.91
CA GLY A 50 -2.11 11.12 35.60
C GLY A 50 -3.52 10.53 35.69
N GLN A 51 -3.53 9.20 35.74
CA GLN A 51 -4.66 8.32 36.06
C GLN A 51 -5.61 8.94 37.09
N ASN A 52 -6.91 8.86 36.83
CA ASN A 52 -7.92 8.51 37.83
C ASN A 52 -9.21 8.06 37.12
N ASN A 53 -9.71 6.89 37.54
CA ASN A 53 -11.04 6.39 37.28
C ASN A 53 -12.09 7.39 37.77
N GLU A 54 -13.05 7.75 36.92
CA GLU A 54 -14.43 7.97 37.38
C GLU A 54 -15.43 7.92 36.22
N THR A 55 -16.46 7.13 36.46
CA THR A 55 -17.66 6.88 35.66
C THR A 55 -18.41 8.18 35.37
N ALA A 56 -18.69 8.48 34.10
CA ALA A 56 -19.69 9.47 33.73
C ALA A 56 -20.65 8.91 32.67
N LYS A 57 -21.92 8.96 33.03
CA LYS A 57 -23.09 8.45 32.32
C LYS A 57 -23.72 9.59 31.52
N SER A 58 -24.05 9.31 30.25
CA SER A 58 -25.10 9.91 29.42
C SER A 58 -25.13 11.44 29.23
N VAL A 59 -24.96 11.91 27.98
CA VAL A 59 -25.94 12.80 27.35
C VAL A 59 -26.11 12.42 25.87
N SER A 60 -27.34 12.01 25.54
CA SER A 60 -27.90 11.90 24.20
C SER A 60 -27.92 13.25 23.48
N GLY A 61 -27.42 13.27 22.25
CA GLY A 61 -27.57 14.37 21.31
C GLY A 61 -27.49 13.82 19.89
N GLU A 62 -28.66 13.45 19.38
CA GLU A 62 -28.94 13.15 17.98
C GLU A 62 -28.71 14.43 17.17
N GLU A 63 -27.69 14.47 16.32
CA GLU A 63 -27.67 15.34 15.15
C GLU A 63 -27.19 14.52 13.94
N ASP A 64 -28.08 14.49 12.95
CA ASP A 64 -28.00 13.77 11.68
C ASP A 64 -26.67 13.96 10.96
N LEU A 65 -25.93 12.85 10.78
CA LEU A 65 -24.88 12.75 9.78
C LEU A 65 -25.51 12.22 8.48
N PRO A 66 -25.39 12.95 7.35
CA PRO A 66 -25.80 12.40 6.07
C PRO A 66 -24.86 11.26 5.71
N GLY A 67 -25.38 10.03 5.79
CA GLY A 67 -24.79 8.87 5.16
C GLY A 67 -24.53 9.18 3.69
N LYS A 68 -23.25 9.23 3.33
CA LYS A 68 -22.81 9.15 1.95
C LYS A 68 -22.24 7.77 1.74
N ASP A 69 -22.99 7.00 0.96
CA ASP A 69 -22.64 5.70 0.44
C ASP A 69 -21.20 5.70 -0.10
N PHE A 70 -20.31 4.94 0.54
CA PHE A 70 -19.01 4.55 0.00
C PHE A 70 -19.14 3.42 -1.05
N ALA A 71 -20.31 3.32 -1.71
CA ALA A 71 -20.61 2.31 -2.72
C ALA A 71 -20.24 2.73 -4.14
N ASP A 72 -19.94 4.01 -4.40
CA ASP A 72 -19.64 4.50 -5.75
C ASP A 72 -18.16 4.91 -5.88
N PHE A 73 -17.32 3.94 -6.20
CA PHE A 73 -16.22 4.19 -7.12
C PHE A 73 -16.45 3.32 -8.36
N PRO A 74 -16.60 3.93 -9.55
CA PRO A 74 -16.71 3.19 -10.79
C PRO A 74 -15.33 2.62 -11.08
N LEU A 75 -15.18 1.30 -11.00
CA LEU A 75 -14.16 0.61 -11.79
C LEU A 75 -14.50 0.96 -13.23
N GLU A 76 -13.67 1.76 -13.92
CA GLU A 76 -13.93 2.15 -15.30
C GLU A 76 -14.41 0.94 -16.12
N GLU A 77 -15.65 1.03 -16.57
CA GLU A 77 -16.28 0.07 -17.46
C GLU A 77 -15.66 0.24 -18.85
N ASN A 78 -14.43 -0.22 -19.03
CA ASN A 78 -13.94 -0.52 -20.37
C ASN A 78 -14.61 -1.82 -20.84
N GLU A 79 -15.87 -1.70 -21.25
CA GLU A 79 -16.66 -2.77 -21.85
C GLU A 79 -16.04 -3.19 -23.19
N LEU A 80 -15.52 -4.42 -23.24
CA LEU A 80 -15.29 -5.14 -24.49
C LEU A 80 -16.65 -5.42 -25.15
N THR A 81 -17.10 -4.50 -25.98
CA THR A 81 -18.35 -4.59 -26.74
C THR A 81 -18.19 -5.56 -27.92
N LEU A 82 -18.47 -6.84 -27.69
CA LEU A 82 -18.69 -7.79 -28.78
C LEU A 82 -20.09 -7.54 -29.38
N ARG A 83 -20.13 -6.90 -30.56
CA ARG A 83 -21.35 -6.73 -31.35
C ARG A 83 -21.65 -8.03 -32.09
N GLU A 84 -22.58 -8.84 -31.59
CA GLU A 84 -23.25 -9.85 -32.41
C GLU A 84 -24.40 -9.18 -33.18
N GLU A 85 -24.20 -8.93 -34.47
CA GLU A 85 -25.30 -8.55 -35.38
C GLU A 85 -26.05 -9.82 -35.82
N GLU A 86 -27.12 -10.20 -35.10
CA GLU A 86 -28.10 -11.16 -35.64
C GLU A 86 -28.97 -10.46 -36.69
N GLU A 87 -28.65 -10.64 -37.97
CA GLU A 87 -29.49 -10.21 -39.09
C GLU A 87 -30.66 -11.20 -39.28
N ARG A 88 -31.77 -10.99 -38.55
CA ARG A 88 -33.02 -11.72 -38.81
C ARG A 88 -33.73 -11.13 -40.04
N THR A 89 -33.48 -11.72 -41.20
CA THR A 89 -34.26 -11.48 -42.42
C THR A 89 -35.67 -12.05 -42.26
N SER A 90 -36.62 -11.18 -41.95
CA SER A 90 -38.05 -11.50 -42.03
C SER A 90 -38.53 -11.25 -43.46
N ARG A 91 -38.64 -12.31 -44.27
CA ARG A 91 -39.41 -12.25 -45.53
C ARG A 91 -40.87 -12.07 -45.17
N ASN A 92 -41.48 -10.95 -45.58
CA ASN A 92 -42.92 -10.94 -45.79
C ASN A 92 -43.28 -10.12 -47.02
N SER A 93 -43.95 -10.78 -47.96
CA SER A 93 -44.53 -10.23 -49.18
C SER A 93 -45.86 -9.56 -48.86
N ASN A 94 -46.01 -8.28 -49.21
CA ASN A 94 -47.14 -7.74 -49.99
C ASN A 94 -47.11 -6.19 -50.03
N GLU A 95 -47.47 -5.67 -51.20
CA GLU A 95 -47.73 -4.27 -51.52
C GLU A 95 -48.90 -3.72 -50.68
N ASP A 96 -48.79 -2.50 -50.15
CA ASP A 96 -49.50 -1.29 -50.61
C ASP A 96 -49.29 -0.13 -49.61
N SER A 97 -49.53 1.07 -50.13
CA SER A 97 -49.32 2.42 -49.65
C SER A 97 -49.79 2.82 -48.23
N SER A 98 -49.18 3.93 -47.76
CA SER A 98 -49.50 4.83 -46.64
C SER A 98 -48.74 4.64 -45.31
N SER A 99 -48.00 5.69 -44.94
CA SER A 99 -47.24 5.83 -43.68
C SER A 99 -48.12 5.60 -42.44
N PRO A 100 -47.58 4.97 -41.37
CA PRO A 100 -47.09 5.81 -40.27
C PRO A 100 -45.86 5.28 -39.51
N GLN A 101 -45.16 6.22 -38.86
CA GLN A 101 -44.14 6.11 -37.82
C GLN A 101 -43.92 4.70 -37.21
N GLY A 102 -42.85 4.03 -37.63
CA GLY A 102 -42.27 2.91 -36.90
C GLY A 102 -41.09 3.37 -36.04
N SER A 103 -41.31 3.58 -34.74
CA SER A 103 -40.24 3.69 -33.75
C SER A 103 -39.41 2.40 -33.77
N LYS A 104 -38.21 2.46 -34.34
CA LYS A 104 -37.20 1.41 -34.16
C LYS A 104 -36.70 1.49 -32.73
N SER A 105 -37.42 0.88 -31.78
CA SER A 105 -36.88 0.58 -30.47
C SER A 105 -35.80 -0.49 -30.65
N LYS A 106 -34.56 -0.02 -30.78
CA LYS A 106 -33.37 -0.87 -30.75
C LYS A 106 -33.17 -1.25 -29.30
N THR A 107 -33.79 -2.34 -28.86
CA THR A 107 -33.49 -2.93 -27.55
C THR A 107 -32.11 -3.55 -27.65
N THR A 108 -31.08 -2.76 -27.33
CA THR A 108 -29.73 -3.27 -27.09
C THR A 108 -29.82 -4.11 -25.82
N ARG A 109 -29.90 -5.43 -25.96
CA ARG A 109 -29.66 -6.34 -24.85
C ARG A 109 -28.15 -6.38 -24.65
N THR A 110 -27.67 -5.54 -23.74
CA THR A 110 -26.30 -5.66 -23.23
C THR A 110 -26.24 -6.96 -22.45
N LYS A 111 -25.60 -7.98 -23.02
CA LYS A 111 -25.26 -9.20 -22.29
C LYS A 111 -23.99 -8.89 -21.51
N THR A 112 -24.15 -8.39 -20.29
CA THR A 112 -23.04 -8.27 -19.34
C THR A 112 -22.49 -9.68 -19.12
N LEU A 113 -21.27 -9.93 -19.59
CA LEU A 113 -20.56 -11.15 -19.23
C LEU A 113 -20.28 -11.07 -17.73
N PRO A 114 -20.60 -12.10 -16.94
CA PRO A 114 -20.22 -12.11 -15.53
C PRO A 114 -18.70 -12.03 -15.44
N ARG A 115 -18.18 -11.00 -14.76
CA ARG A 115 -16.76 -10.93 -14.40
C ARG A 115 -16.50 -12.06 -13.41
N HIS A 116 -15.66 -13.02 -13.77
CA HIS A 116 -15.31 -14.12 -12.88
C HIS A 116 -14.36 -13.58 -11.80
N GLU A 117 -14.76 -13.71 -10.54
CA GLU A 117 -13.93 -13.41 -9.38
C GLU A 117 -13.73 -14.74 -8.64
N MET A 118 -12.51 -15.00 -8.20
CA MET A 118 -12.14 -16.21 -7.48
C MET A 118 -11.55 -15.84 -6.12
N ASP A 119 -11.86 -16.63 -5.08
CA ASP A 119 -11.25 -16.44 -3.77
C ASP A 119 -9.82 -16.99 -3.83
N ILE A 120 -8.87 -16.22 -3.33
CA ILE A 120 -7.46 -16.59 -3.33
C ILE A 120 -6.84 -16.45 -1.96
N THR A 121 -5.90 -17.34 -1.66
CA THR A 121 -4.91 -17.14 -0.61
C THR A 121 -3.54 -17.39 -1.21
N LEU A 122 -2.73 -16.35 -1.30
CA LEU A 122 -1.36 -16.42 -1.77
C LEU A 122 -0.42 -16.16 -0.61
N THR A 123 0.42 -17.13 -0.29
CA THR A 123 1.52 -16.99 0.66
C THR A 123 2.85 -17.02 -0.10
N SER A 124 3.77 -16.14 0.28
CA SER A 124 5.08 -16.02 -0.36
C SER A 124 6.15 -15.70 0.68
N ASP A 125 7.36 -16.21 0.46
CA ASP A 125 8.56 -15.85 1.21
C ASP A 125 9.23 -14.56 0.71
N GLN A 126 8.66 -13.94 -0.33
CA GLN A 126 9.08 -12.64 -0.86
C GLN A 126 8.01 -11.58 -0.65
N ILE A 127 8.46 -10.32 -0.66
CA ILE A 127 7.59 -9.15 -0.68
C ILE A 127 7.52 -8.67 -2.13
N PRO A 128 6.34 -8.55 -2.73
CA PRO A 128 6.23 -8.04 -4.09
C PRO A 128 6.71 -6.60 -4.18
N ASP A 129 7.12 -6.19 -5.37
CA ASP A 129 7.30 -4.78 -5.70
C ASP A 129 5.93 -4.19 -6.01
N PHE A 130 5.24 -3.73 -4.97
CA PHE A 130 3.91 -3.14 -5.09
C PHE A 130 4.06 -1.63 -5.26
N GLN A 131 3.55 -1.06 -6.35
CA GLN A 131 3.62 0.38 -6.63
C GLN A 131 2.34 0.86 -7.33
N GLU A 132 1.27 1.02 -6.56
CA GLU A 132 -0.04 1.33 -7.11
C GLU A 132 -0.75 2.45 -6.33
N GLU A 133 -1.70 3.11 -7.00
CA GLU A 133 -2.70 3.90 -6.31
C GLU A 133 -3.73 2.94 -5.69
N ALA A 134 -3.92 3.06 -4.38
CA ALA A 134 -4.64 2.08 -3.59
C ALA A 134 -5.70 2.74 -2.73
N HIS A 135 -6.81 2.03 -2.58
CA HIS A 135 -7.88 2.34 -1.64
C HIS A 135 -7.90 1.25 -0.58
N PHE A 136 -8.00 1.63 0.70
CA PHE A 136 -8.04 0.69 1.81
C PHE A 136 -8.87 1.23 2.98
N SER A 137 -9.42 0.32 3.80
CA SER A 137 -10.19 0.73 4.98
C SER A 137 -9.33 0.92 6.23
N ASP A 138 -8.28 0.11 6.36
CA ASP A 138 -7.38 0.14 7.51
C ASP A 138 -5.98 -0.26 7.08
N LEU A 139 -4.98 0.44 7.58
CA LEU A 139 -3.57 0.11 7.41
C LEU A 139 -2.89 0.21 8.77
N THR A 140 -2.21 -0.87 9.16
CA THR A 140 -1.42 -0.96 10.38
C THR A 140 0.03 -1.22 10.01
N LEU A 141 0.94 -0.41 10.57
CA LEU A 141 2.38 -0.54 10.39
C LEU A 141 3.07 -0.61 11.74
N ARG A 142 4.05 -1.50 11.87
CA ARG A 142 4.89 -1.62 13.05
C ARG A 142 6.36 -1.46 12.67
N PHE A 143 7.08 -0.67 13.46
CA PHE A 143 8.49 -0.32 13.28
C PHE A 143 9.26 -0.61 14.56
N THR A 144 10.49 -1.06 14.44
CA THR A 144 11.45 -1.13 15.57
C THR A 144 12.12 0.22 15.82
N ASP A 145 12.45 0.93 14.74
CA ASP A 145 12.91 2.31 14.77
C ASP A 145 12.28 3.07 13.61
N LEU A 146 11.89 4.33 13.85
CA LEU A 146 11.34 5.19 12.82
C LEU A 146 12.41 6.21 12.44
N ILE A 147 13.24 5.84 11.46
CA ILE A 147 14.40 6.64 11.05
C ILE A 147 13.96 7.85 10.17
N THR A 148 12.77 7.79 9.57
CA THR A 148 12.30 8.85 8.66
C THR A 148 11.55 9.99 9.30
N THR A 149 11.40 11.03 8.48
CA THR A 149 10.42 12.08 8.64
C THR A 149 9.06 11.64 8.08
N ILE A 150 8.07 11.51 8.97
CA ILE A 150 6.66 11.50 8.57
C ILE A 150 6.20 12.95 8.45
N ARG A 151 5.55 13.30 7.35
CA ARG A 151 4.88 14.59 7.21
C ARG A 151 3.37 14.44 7.34
N ILE A 152 2.75 15.30 8.13
CA ILE A 152 1.30 15.43 8.27
C ILE A 152 0.91 16.83 7.78
N ASN A 153 0.10 16.92 6.73
CA ASN A 153 -0.30 18.19 6.11
C ASN A 153 0.87 19.13 5.76
N LYS A 154 2.00 18.54 5.34
CA LYS A 154 3.30 19.18 5.07
C LYS A 154 4.13 19.54 6.30
N ASP A 155 3.61 19.40 7.51
CA ASP A 155 4.39 19.61 8.73
C ASP A 155 5.13 18.33 9.10
N ARG A 156 6.39 18.46 9.53
CA ARG A 156 7.20 17.34 10.00
C ARG A 156 6.71 16.89 11.36
N LEU A 157 6.40 15.60 11.49
CA LEU A 157 6.15 14.95 12.76
C LEU A 157 7.49 14.64 13.43
N GLU A 158 7.76 15.29 14.55
CA GLU A 158 8.91 14.99 15.39
C GLU A 158 8.51 14.02 16.50
N LEU A 159 9.14 12.84 16.53
CA LEU A 159 8.92 11.85 17.57
C LEU A 159 9.97 12.04 18.65
N ASN A 160 9.55 12.59 19.78
CA ASN A 160 10.42 12.75 20.94
C ASN A 160 10.15 11.60 21.92
N ASP A 161 10.49 10.38 21.50
CA ASP A 161 10.18 9.17 22.26
C ASP A 161 11.48 8.43 22.59
N GLN A 162 11.95 8.61 23.82
CA GLN A 162 13.17 7.98 24.35
C GLN A 162 12.92 6.58 24.92
N GLU A 163 11.66 6.10 25.00
CA GLU A 163 11.33 4.89 25.76
C GLU A 163 10.62 3.78 24.97
N SER A 164 9.92 4.07 23.87
CA SER A 164 9.29 2.97 23.10
C SER A 164 10.22 2.38 22.04
N THR A 165 10.58 1.10 22.20
CA THR A 165 11.31 0.28 21.21
C THR A 165 10.46 -0.15 20.02
N THR A 166 9.15 0.16 20.03
CA THR A 166 8.25 -0.20 18.92
C THR A 166 7.31 0.95 18.65
N LYS A 167 7.23 1.36 17.39
CA LYS A 167 6.26 2.36 16.92
C LYS A 167 5.16 1.63 16.16
N THR A 168 3.91 1.94 16.45
CA THR A 168 2.77 1.41 15.72
C THR A 168 1.98 2.57 15.14
N ILE A 169 1.80 2.54 13.82
CA ILE A 169 0.96 3.48 13.08
C ILE A 169 -0.33 2.78 12.69
N HIS A 170 -1.46 3.43 12.94
CA HIS A 170 -2.76 3.01 12.42
C HIS A 170 -3.35 4.12 11.55
N ILE A 171 -3.79 3.76 10.35
CA ILE A 171 -4.42 4.66 9.39
C ILE A 171 -5.80 4.11 9.06
N LYS A 172 -6.84 4.94 9.16
CA LYS A 172 -8.20 4.59 8.74
C LYS A 172 -8.57 5.30 7.46
N GLU A 173 -9.25 4.57 6.58
CA GLU A 173 -9.83 5.02 5.31
C GLU A 173 -8.85 5.87 4.50
N GLY A 174 -7.93 5.21 3.81
CA GLY A 174 -6.91 5.88 3.02
C GLY A 174 -7.10 5.69 1.52
N ILE A 175 -6.75 6.75 0.79
CA ILE A 175 -6.59 6.76 -0.67
C ILE A 175 -5.26 7.42 -1.02
N GLY A 176 -4.54 6.84 -1.96
CA GLY A 176 -3.32 7.43 -2.51
C GLY A 176 -2.30 6.39 -2.90
N LYS A 177 -1.03 6.80 -3.01
CA LYS A 177 0.04 5.93 -3.47
C LYS A 177 0.61 5.13 -2.31
N ILE A 178 0.65 3.82 -2.49
CA ILE A 178 1.32 2.88 -1.59
C ILE A 178 2.39 2.18 -2.40
N ASN A 179 3.63 2.32 -1.96
CA ASN A 179 4.73 1.54 -2.49
C ASN A 179 5.33 0.70 -1.36
N PHE A 180 5.44 -0.60 -1.53
CA PHE A 180 6.22 -1.42 -0.62
C PHE A 180 6.99 -2.48 -1.39
N ASP A 181 8.20 -2.75 -0.92
CA ASP A 181 9.09 -3.77 -1.44
C ASP A 181 9.95 -4.31 -0.30
N LYS A 182 11.02 -5.04 -0.62
CA LYS A 182 11.98 -5.53 0.37
C LYS A 182 12.73 -4.41 1.11
N GLU A 183 12.97 -3.27 0.46
CA GLU A 183 13.73 -2.13 1.01
C GLU A 183 12.89 -1.27 1.95
N GLY A 184 11.55 -1.33 1.84
CA GLY A 184 10.67 -0.72 2.83
C GLY A 184 9.33 -0.31 2.26
N ILE A 185 8.67 0.61 2.96
CA ILE A 185 7.38 1.18 2.56
C ILE A 185 7.45 2.70 2.39
N PHE A 186 6.81 3.19 1.34
CA PHE A 186 6.56 4.60 1.07
C PHE A 186 5.04 4.82 0.96
N LEU A 187 4.56 5.87 1.61
CA LEU A 187 3.16 6.25 1.63
C LEU A 187 3.03 7.71 1.21
N ASP A 188 2.10 7.99 0.28
CA ASP A 188 1.60 9.34 -0.01
C ASP A 188 0.07 9.27 -0.07
N LEU A 189 -0.56 9.57 1.06
CA LEU A 189 -1.95 9.21 1.34
C LEU A 189 -2.77 10.42 1.77
N THR A 190 -4.05 10.36 1.42
CA THR A 190 -5.11 11.19 2.00
C THR A 190 -6.01 10.29 2.84
N VAL A 191 -6.18 10.62 4.12
CA VAL A 191 -6.81 9.71 5.11
C VAL A 191 -7.81 10.44 6.01
N SER A 192 -8.72 9.69 6.64
CA SER A 192 -9.67 10.26 7.62
C SER A 192 -9.10 10.31 9.05
N ARG A 193 -8.19 9.38 9.40
CA ARG A 193 -7.57 9.31 10.73
C ARG A 193 -6.18 8.71 10.68
N PHE A 194 -5.28 9.28 11.47
CA PHE A 194 -3.93 8.79 11.71
C PHE A 194 -3.71 8.60 13.20
N GLU A 195 -3.11 7.50 13.60
CA GLU A 195 -2.72 7.25 14.98
C GLU A 195 -1.28 6.76 15.03
N LEU A 196 -0.55 7.24 16.03
CA LEU A 196 0.79 6.76 16.35
C LEU A 196 0.87 6.44 17.83
N ASN A 197 1.18 5.20 18.17
CA ASN A 197 1.25 4.72 19.56
C ASN A 197 0.04 5.16 20.39
N ASP A 198 -1.16 4.89 19.90
CA ASP A 198 -2.46 5.27 20.50
C ASP A 198 -2.75 6.78 20.55
N VAL A 199 -1.85 7.63 20.05
CA VAL A 199 -2.08 9.07 19.92
C VAL A 199 -2.71 9.34 18.56
N ALA A 200 -4.02 9.61 18.57
CA ALA A 200 -4.79 9.90 17.37
C ALA A 200 -4.69 11.38 16.98
N ILE A 201 -4.40 11.63 15.71
CA ILE A 201 -4.59 12.89 15.02
C ILE A 201 -5.82 12.72 14.14
N ALA A 202 -6.89 13.40 14.51
CA ALA A 202 -8.11 13.50 13.73
C ALA A 202 -8.37 14.98 13.41
N ALA A 203 -8.52 15.30 12.12
CA ALA A 203 -8.93 16.62 11.67
C ALA A 203 -10.41 16.59 11.25
N LYS A 204 -11.07 17.75 11.23
CA LYS A 204 -12.44 17.86 10.67
C LYS A 204 -12.50 17.59 9.16
N GLY A 205 -11.36 17.45 8.49
CA GLY A 205 -11.25 17.15 7.07
C GLY A 205 -10.13 16.14 6.82
N GLU A 206 -9.77 16.00 5.56
CA GLU A 206 -8.73 15.07 5.11
C GLU A 206 -7.35 15.40 5.70
N ILE A 207 -6.61 14.36 6.05
CA ILE A 207 -5.23 14.44 6.53
C ILE A 207 -4.32 13.91 5.42
N LYS A 208 -3.36 14.72 4.99
CA LYS A 208 -2.31 14.26 4.06
C LYS A 208 -1.12 13.71 4.82
N ILE A 209 -0.69 12.52 4.45
CA ILE A 209 0.42 11.80 5.11
C ILE A 209 1.43 11.41 4.06
N THR A 210 2.69 11.76 4.31
CA THR A 210 3.78 11.37 3.42
C THR A 210 4.94 10.83 4.23
N PHE A 211 5.51 9.70 3.81
CA PHE A 211 6.76 9.17 4.35
C PHE A 211 7.93 9.65 3.47
N GLU A 212 8.93 10.31 4.05
CA GLU A 212 10.09 10.78 3.29
C GLU A 212 11.10 9.63 3.07
N GLY A 213 10.88 8.82 2.03
CA GLY A 213 11.72 7.67 1.68
C GLY A 213 11.19 6.33 2.20
N PRO A 214 11.83 5.20 1.82
CA PRO A 214 11.40 3.86 2.23
C PRO A 214 11.63 3.65 3.73
N GLN A 215 10.64 3.06 4.40
CA GLN A 215 10.69 2.73 5.82
C GLN A 215 10.86 1.24 6.07
N ASP A 216 11.84 0.89 6.90
CA ASP A 216 11.94 -0.45 7.46
C ASP A 216 10.79 -0.70 8.42
N TYR A 217 9.98 -1.71 8.16
CA TYR A 217 8.87 -2.12 9.01
C TYR A 217 9.03 -3.59 9.38
N THR A 218 8.55 -3.97 10.57
CA THR A 218 8.48 -5.37 10.99
C THR A 218 7.14 -6.01 10.67
N HIS A 219 6.09 -5.20 10.56
CA HIS A 219 4.76 -5.69 10.23
C HIS A 219 3.98 -4.67 9.41
N LEU A 220 3.32 -5.15 8.35
CA LEU A 220 2.32 -4.40 7.58
C LEU A 220 1.05 -5.23 7.52
N LEU A 221 -0.08 -4.61 7.82
CA LEU A 221 -1.41 -5.15 7.58
C LEU A 221 -2.23 -4.10 6.84
N ILE A 222 -2.76 -4.43 5.68
CA ILE A 222 -3.70 -3.59 4.93
C ILE A 222 -5.01 -4.37 4.78
N ASN A 223 -6.11 -3.81 5.24
CA ASN A 223 -7.44 -4.40 5.10
C ASN A 223 -8.23 -3.71 3.99
N ASN A 224 -8.93 -4.53 3.20
CA ASN A 224 -9.73 -4.10 2.05
C ASN A 224 -8.90 -3.30 1.02
N LEU A 225 -7.64 -3.69 0.81
CA LEU A 225 -6.81 -3.19 -0.28
C LEU A 225 -7.47 -3.53 -1.61
N LYS A 226 -7.61 -2.54 -2.49
CA LYS A 226 -7.95 -2.72 -3.89
C LYS A 226 -6.75 -2.33 -4.76
N ALA A 227 -6.35 -3.22 -5.67
CA ALA A 227 -5.21 -3.02 -6.57
C ALA A 227 -5.54 -3.55 -7.98
N GLU A 228 -4.98 -2.91 -9.01
CA GLU A 228 -5.19 -3.31 -10.40
C GLU A 228 -4.41 -4.57 -10.77
N SER A 229 -3.14 -4.63 -10.39
CA SER A 229 -2.31 -5.82 -10.56
C SER A 229 -1.13 -5.78 -9.58
N PHE A 230 -0.54 -6.94 -9.30
CA PHE A 230 0.78 -7.02 -8.67
C PHE A 230 1.46 -8.33 -9.02
N ASP A 231 2.79 -8.30 -9.00
CA ASP A 231 3.65 -9.45 -9.27
C ASP A 231 4.48 -9.82 -8.03
N THR A 232 4.61 -11.10 -7.76
CA THR A 232 5.56 -11.64 -6.78
C THR A 232 6.33 -12.80 -7.38
N MET A 233 7.66 -12.80 -7.23
CA MET A 233 8.51 -13.94 -7.59
C MET A 233 9.03 -14.54 -6.31
N GLY A 234 8.75 -15.81 -6.04
CA GLY A 234 9.15 -16.43 -4.77
C GLY A 234 8.62 -17.83 -4.56
N SER A 235 8.85 -18.36 -3.35
CA SER A 235 8.36 -19.67 -2.93
C SER A 235 7.23 -19.53 -1.91
N GLY A 236 6.31 -20.50 -1.91
CA GLY A 236 5.13 -20.42 -1.06
C GLY A 236 3.98 -21.29 -1.56
N GLU A 237 2.76 -20.80 -1.40
CA GLU A 237 1.55 -21.54 -1.76
C GLU A 237 0.48 -20.58 -2.27
N LEU A 238 -0.09 -20.89 -3.44
CA LEU A 238 -1.32 -20.30 -3.95
C LEU A 238 -2.47 -21.30 -3.75
N GLN A 239 -3.51 -20.86 -3.06
CA GLN A 239 -4.78 -21.53 -3.00
C GLN A 239 -5.83 -20.73 -3.79
N VAL A 240 -6.55 -21.40 -4.70
CA VAL A 240 -7.68 -20.84 -5.44
C VAL A 240 -8.95 -21.60 -5.04
N ASP A 241 -9.87 -20.85 -4.45
CA ASP A 241 -11.06 -21.34 -3.75
C ASP A 241 -10.70 -22.51 -2.79
N GLN A 242 -11.48 -23.59 -2.85
CA GLN A 242 -11.20 -24.87 -2.16
C GLN A 242 -10.79 -25.96 -3.14
N ARG A 243 -10.46 -25.58 -4.39
CA ARG A 243 -10.36 -26.51 -5.52
C ARG A 243 -8.92 -26.77 -5.95
N LEU A 244 -8.07 -25.77 -5.83
CA LEU A 244 -6.69 -25.82 -6.27
C LEU A 244 -5.78 -25.31 -5.15
N THR A 245 -4.78 -26.10 -4.82
CA THR A 245 -3.63 -25.66 -4.04
C THR A 245 -2.39 -25.94 -4.88
N TYR A 246 -1.62 -24.90 -5.16
CA TYR A 246 -0.40 -24.94 -5.95
C TYR A 246 0.76 -24.47 -5.10
N LYS A 247 1.83 -25.27 -5.06
CA LYS A 247 3.05 -24.93 -4.34
C LYS A 247 3.99 -24.18 -5.27
N LEU A 248 4.37 -22.97 -4.86
CA LEU A 248 5.28 -22.10 -5.60
C LEU A 248 6.74 -22.46 -5.26
N VAL A 249 7.58 -22.57 -6.27
CA VAL A 249 9.02 -22.83 -6.12
C VAL A 249 9.82 -21.87 -6.99
N ASP A 250 10.09 -20.68 -6.46
CA ASP A 250 10.72 -19.56 -7.20
C ASP A 250 9.94 -19.19 -8.47
N ASP A 251 8.61 -19.28 -8.40
CA ASP A 251 7.70 -19.02 -9.51
C ASP A 251 7.31 -17.53 -9.52
N LEU A 252 7.14 -16.96 -10.72
CA LEU A 252 6.51 -15.65 -10.90
C LEU A 252 4.99 -15.81 -10.82
N THR A 253 4.35 -15.09 -9.91
CA THR A 253 2.89 -15.03 -9.74
C THR A 253 2.40 -13.62 -10.00
N THR A 254 1.52 -13.46 -10.97
CA THR A 254 0.79 -12.22 -11.30
C THR A 254 -0.64 -12.34 -10.80
N VAL A 255 -1.16 -11.33 -10.12
CA VAL A 255 -2.54 -11.29 -9.63
C VAL A 255 -3.23 -10.03 -10.14
N ASP A 256 -4.30 -10.18 -10.90
CA ASP A 256 -5.04 -9.08 -11.50
C ASP A 256 -6.35 -8.79 -10.75
N TYR A 257 -6.64 -7.50 -10.59
CA TYR A 257 -7.82 -6.92 -9.95
C TYR A 257 -8.08 -7.50 -8.56
N PHE A 258 -7.10 -7.36 -7.68
CA PHE A 258 -7.15 -7.87 -6.33
C PHE A 258 -8.00 -6.97 -5.41
N ALA A 259 -8.82 -7.60 -4.58
CA ALA A 259 -9.54 -6.96 -3.49
C ALA A 259 -9.49 -7.84 -2.23
N GLY A 260 -8.79 -7.41 -1.19
CA GLY A 260 -8.59 -8.26 -0.01
C GLY A 260 -7.73 -7.65 1.10
N SER A 261 -7.20 -8.51 1.96
CA SER A 261 -6.22 -8.16 2.98
C SER A 261 -4.81 -8.58 2.56
N VAL A 262 -3.84 -7.75 2.93
CA VAL A 262 -2.40 -8.02 2.76
C VAL A 262 -1.73 -7.98 4.11
N THR A 263 -0.97 -9.02 4.42
CA THR A 263 -0.14 -9.10 5.62
C THR A 263 1.30 -9.36 5.21
N ILE A 264 2.23 -8.60 5.76
CA ILE A 264 3.67 -8.86 5.66
C ILE A 264 4.22 -8.90 7.07
N ASP A 265 4.78 -10.04 7.44
CA ASP A 265 5.42 -10.26 8.74
C ASP A 265 6.93 -10.45 8.55
N ARG A 266 7.72 -9.58 9.19
CA ARG A 266 9.19 -9.63 9.26
C ARG A 266 9.68 -9.74 10.71
N GLU A 267 8.82 -10.03 11.68
CA GLU A 267 9.17 -9.99 13.11
C GLU A 267 10.18 -11.08 13.50
N THR A 268 10.07 -12.26 12.88
CA THR A 268 10.92 -13.41 13.22
C THR A 268 12.26 -13.38 12.47
N ASP A 269 12.23 -13.01 11.19
CA ASP A 269 13.42 -12.93 10.34
C ASP A 269 13.22 -11.85 9.26
N LEU A 270 14.00 -10.76 9.34
CA LEU A 270 13.95 -9.65 8.38
C LEU A 270 14.32 -10.09 6.96
N LEU A 271 15.08 -11.19 6.80
CA LEU A 271 15.52 -11.71 5.51
C LEU A 271 14.58 -12.77 4.93
N LYS A 272 13.58 -13.21 5.71
CA LYS A 272 12.61 -14.22 5.30
C LYS A 272 11.20 -13.80 5.71
N PRO A 273 10.67 -12.75 5.06
CA PRO A 273 9.33 -12.29 5.35
C PRO A 273 8.30 -13.38 5.04
N ILE A 274 7.19 -13.35 5.75
CA ILE A 274 6.00 -14.11 5.38
C ILE A 274 4.99 -13.10 4.86
N THR A 275 4.75 -13.15 3.55
CA THR A 275 3.73 -12.33 2.90
C THR A 275 2.48 -13.17 2.67
N THR A 276 1.31 -12.61 2.94
CA THR A 276 0.01 -13.25 2.71
C THR A 276 -0.97 -12.27 2.07
N PHE A 277 -1.50 -12.64 0.90
CA PHE A 277 -2.62 -11.98 0.24
C PHE A 277 -3.84 -12.88 0.35
N GLN A 278 -4.92 -12.37 0.95
CA GLN A 278 -6.17 -13.11 1.10
C GLN A 278 -7.32 -12.24 0.61
N GLY A 279 -8.09 -12.71 -0.36
CA GLY A 279 -9.18 -11.92 -0.94
C GLY A 279 -9.72 -12.51 -2.22
N ARG A 280 -10.22 -11.63 -3.09
CA ARG A 280 -10.73 -11.98 -4.41
C ARG A 280 -9.84 -11.40 -5.50
N ALA A 281 -9.65 -12.14 -6.59
CA ALA A 281 -8.95 -11.68 -7.79
C ALA A 281 -9.75 -12.06 -9.04
N ARG A 282 -9.46 -11.42 -10.17
CA ARG A 282 -10.05 -11.77 -11.47
C ARG A 282 -9.10 -12.55 -12.37
N GLY A 283 -7.81 -12.30 -12.22
CA GLY A 283 -6.77 -12.99 -12.98
C GLY A 283 -5.69 -13.52 -12.05
N ILE A 284 -5.20 -14.71 -12.34
CA ILE A 284 -3.97 -15.21 -11.73
C ILE A 284 -3.13 -15.87 -12.82
N GLY A 285 -1.92 -15.36 -13.01
CA GLY A 285 -0.87 -15.98 -13.81
C GLY A 285 0.19 -16.58 -12.90
N ILE A 286 0.64 -17.79 -13.17
CA ILE A 286 1.84 -18.37 -12.55
C ILE A 286 2.73 -18.85 -13.67
N SER A 287 3.95 -18.31 -13.74
CA SER A 287 4.97 -18.73 -14.67
C SER A 287 6.18 -19.25 -13.90
N GLY A 288 6.42 -20.55 -14.01
CA GLY A 288 7.56 -21.24 -13.40
C GLY A 288 8.28 -22.19 -14.37
N ASP A 289 9.38 -22.77 -13.91
CA ASP A 289 10.18 -23.72 -14.71
C ASP A 289 9.41 -25.03 -15.04
N LEU A 290 8.42 -25.38 -14.22
CA LEU A 290 7.71 -26.66 -14.30
C LEU A 290 6.30 -26.56 -14.87
N LEU A 291 5.63 -25.41 -14.72
CA LEU A 291 4.24 -25.23 -15.11
C LEU A 291 3.92 -23.75 -15.32
N ASP A 292 3.15 -23.47 -16.37
CA ASP A 292 2.52 -22.18 -16.63
C ASP A 292 1.01 -22.33 -16.41
N ILE A 293 0.43 -21.51 -15.53
CA ILE A 293 -1.00 -21.50 -15.18
C ILE A 293 -1.53 -20.10 -15.47
N ASP A 294 -2.62 -20.01 -16.24
CA ASP A 294 -3.35 -18.77 -16.47
C ASP A 294 -4.85 -19.00 -16.17
N LEU A 295 -5.36 -18.31 -15.15
CA LEU A 295 -6.74 -18.36 -14.70
C LEU A 295 -7.37 -16.97 -14.87
N ARG A 296 -8.37 -16.82 -15.74
CA ARG A 296 -9.08 -15.56 -16.04
C ARG A 296 -10.58 -15.78 -16.15
#